data_AF-A0AAU9DAG2-F1
#
_entry.id   AF-A0AAU9DAG2-F1
#
_cell.length_a   1.000
_cell.length_b   1.000
_cell.length_c   1.000
_cell.angle_alpha   90.00
_cell.angle_beta   90.00
_cell.angle_gamma   90.00
#
_symmetry.space_group_name_H-M   'P 1'
#
loop_
_entity.id
_entity.type
_entity.pdbx_description
1 polymer ?
#
loop_
_entity_poly.entity_id
_entity_poly.type
_entity_poly.pdbx_seq_one_letter_code
_entity_poly.pdbx_strand_id
1 'polypeptide(L)'
;MTHPAFLTFLIFYIPFSLWASYRTFKMVTLSSVQKRINFVLLWLIPFAWYWVLKNIAGVNTNKVMTKENRKRLQNHDDSGFHESGEGMKGFGL
;
A
#
# COMPACT_ATOMS: atom_id res chain seq x y z
N MET A 1 12.09 -3.89 0.12
CA MET A 1 11.61 -4.80 -0.94
C MET A 1 10.57 -4.07 -1.77
N THR A 2 10.91 -3.61 -2.97
CA THR A 2 9.93 -3.04 -3.91
C THR A 2 9.00 -4.15 -4.37
N HIS A 3 7.70 -4.04 -4.07
CA HIS A 3 6.73 -5.07 -4.42
C HIS A 3 6.65 -5.22 -5.95
N PRO A 4 6.76 -6.43 -6.51
CA PRO A 4 6.72 -6.66 -7.96
C PRO A 4 5.45 -6.11 -8.60
N ALA A 5 4.31 -6.16 -7.89
CA ALA A 5 3.04 -5.59 -8.31
C ALA A 5 3.09 -4.08 -8.59
N PHE A 6 3.91 -3.32 -7.86
CA PHE A 6 4.08 -1.88 -8.07
C PHE A 6 4.80 -1.57 -9.39
N LEU A 7 5.82 -2.37 -9.72
CA LEU A 7 6.54 -2.25 -10.98
C LEU A 7 5.63 -2.61 -12.16
N THR A 8 4.86 -3.69 -12.05
CA THR A 8 3.87 -4.07 -13.06
C THR A 8 2.86 -2.95 -13.30
N PHE A 9 2.32 -2.36 -12.22
CA PHE A 9 1.41 -1.23 -12.32
C PHE A 9 2.04 -0.04 -13.07
N LEU A 10 3.27 0.35 -12.72
CA LEU A 10 3.98 1.45 -13.38
C LEU A 10 4.18 1.21 -14.88
N ILE A 11 4.53 -0.02 -15.27
CA ILE A 11 4.78 -0.39 -16.67
C ILE A 11 3.53 -0.20 -17.53
N PHE A 12 2.33 -0.45 -17.02
CA PHE A 12 1.08 -0.21 -17.75
C PHE A 12 0.60 1.23 -17.63
N TYR A 13 0.74 1.83 -16.45
CA TYR A 13 0.21 3.15 -16.15
C TYR A 13 0.96 4.27 -16.90
N ILE A 14 2.29 4.21 -16.95
CA ILE A 14 3.11 5.24 -17.63
C ILE A 14 2.74 5.37 -19.12
N PRO A 15 2.77 4.31 -19.96
CA PRO A 15 2.43 4.44 -21.38
C PRO A 15 0.97 4.87 -21.59
N PHE A 16 0.04 4.39 -20.76
CA PHE A 16 -1.35 4.83 -20.80
C PHE A 16 -1.47 6.33 -20.50
N SER A 17 -0.76 6.81 -19.48
CA SER A 17 -0.79 8.22 -19.08
C SER A 17 -0.22 9.15 -20.14
N LEU A 18 0.83 8.73 -20.83
CA LEU A 18 1.43 9.45 -21.96
C LEU A 18 0.48 9.49 -23.15
N TRP A 19 -0.14 8.36 -23.49
CA TRP A 19 -1.12 8.27 -24.57
C TRP A 19 -2.33 9.18 -24.33
N ALA A 20 -2.89 9.15 -23.12
CA ALA A 20 -4.00 10.00 -22.73
C ALA A 20 -3.62 11.49 -22.72
N SER A 21 -2.43 11.83 -22.21
CA SER A 21 -1.91 13.20 -22.24
C SER A 21 -1.76 13.72 -23.66
N TYR A 22 -1.16 12.93 -24.55
CA TYR A 22 -1.00 13.27 -25.97
C TYR A 22 -2.35 13.55 -26.65
N ARG A 23 -3.35 12.70 -26.40
CA ARG A 23 -4.71 12.88 -26.93
C ARG A 23 -5.35 14.18 -26.43
N THR A 24 -5.22 14.49 -25.15
CA THR A 24 -5.73 15.74 -24.55
C THR A 24 -5.05 16.98 -25.13
N PHE A 25 -3.73 16.94 -25.37
CA PHE A 25 -3.02 18.07 -25.98
C PHE A 25 -3.45 18.33 -27.42
N LYS A 26 -3.77 17.27 -28.18
CA LYS A 26 -4.26 17.36 -29.56
C LYS A 26 -5.71 17.84 -29.70
N MET A 27 -6.51 17.82 -28.64
CA MET A 27 -7.88 18.32 -28.73
C MET A 27 -7.90 19.84 -28.91
N VAL A 28 -8.55 20.29 -29.98
CA VAL A 28 -8.70 21.72 -30.32
C VAL A 28 -9.78 22.39 -29.46
N THR A 29 -10.74 21.60 -28.97
CA THR A 29 -11.89 22.08 -28.19
C THR A 29 -11.55 22.51 -26.75
N LEU A 30 -10.38 22.12 -26.23
CA LEU A 30 -9.96 22.45 -24.88
C LEU A 30 -9.01 23.64 -24.85
N SER A 31 -9.29 24.57 -23.95
CA SER A 31 -8.40 25.70 -23.63
C SER A 31 -7.08 25.22 -23.00
N SER A 32 -6.03 26.02 -23.11
CA SER A 32 -4.71 25.72 -22.53
C SER A 32 -4.77 25.46 -21.02
N VAL A 33 -5.66 26.14 -20.29
CA VAL A 33 -5.86 25.93 -18.84
C VAL A 33 -6.48 24.56 -18.58
N GLN A 34 -7.51 24.18 -19.32
CA GLN A 34 -8.14 22.87 -19.18
C GLN A 34 -7.18 21.72 -19.53
N LYS A 35 -6.29 21.90 -20.51
CA LYS A 35 -5.24 20.92 -20.84
C LYS A 35 -4.27 20.73 -19.67
N ARG A 36 -3.84 21.81 -19.01
CA ARG A 36 -2.98 21.75 -17.81
C ARG A 36 -3.67 21.04 -16.64
N ILE A 37 -4.93 21.39 -16.39
CA ILE A 37 -5.72 20.76 -15.32
C ILE A 37 -5.87 19.26 -15.57
N ASN A 38 -6.23 18.86 -16.80
CA ASN A 38 -6.32 17.45 -17.17
C ASN A 38 -4.99 16.71 -17.01
N PHE A 39 -3.87 17.33 -17.41
CA PHE A 39 -2.56 16.74 -17.21
C PHE A 39 -2.26 16.51 -15.72
N VAL A 40 -2.47 17.53 -14.88
CA VAL A 40 -2.26 17.42 -13.41
C VAL A 40 -3.16 16.35 -12.81
N LEU A 41 -4.45 16.33 -13.17
CA LEU A 41 -5.40 15.31 -12.73
C LEU A 41 -4.92 13.92 -13.09
N LEU A 42 -4.45 13.73 -14.33
CA LEU A 42 -4.07 12.42 -14.83
C LEU A 42 -2.95 11.81 -13.99
N TRP A 43 -1.98 12.62 -13.56
CA TRP A 43 -0.89 12.24 -12.66
C TRP A 43 -1.31 12.10 -11.19
N LEU A 44 -2.36 12.80 -10.75
CA LEU A 44 -2.87 12.72 -9.38
C LEU A 44 -3.78 11.50 -9.12
N ILE A 45 -4.43 10.96 -10.15
CA ILE A 45 -5.31 9.77 -10.07
C ILE A 45 -4.69 8.61 -9.27
N PRO A 46 -3.45 8.14 -9.51
CA PRO A 46 -2.88 7.02 -8.75
C PRO A 46 -2.71 7.33 -7.26
N PHE A 47 -2.39 8.57 -6.90
CA PHE A 47 -2.25 8.99 -5.50
C PHE A 47 -3.62 9.06 -4.81
N ALA A 48 -4.63 9.59 -5.51
CA ALA A 48 -6.00 9.61 -5.02
C ALA A 48 -6.52 8.18 -4.80
N TRP A 49 -6.26 7.27 -5.74
CA TRP A 49 -6.61 5.86 -5.61
C TRP A 49 -5.95 5.18 -4.43
N TYR A 50 -4.65 5.40 -4.23
CA TYR A 50 -3.93 4.88 -3.06
C TYR A 50 -4.56 5.35 -1.75
N TRP A 51 -4.92 6.64 -1.67
CA TRP A 51 -5.52 7.21 -0.48
C TRP A 51 -6.91 6.63 -0.21
N VAL A 52 -7.75 6.51 -1.24
CA VAL A 52 -9.07 5.87 -1.15
C VAL A 52 -8.95 4.42 -0.71
N LEU A 53 -8.08 3.63 -1.35
CA LEU A 53 -7.85 2.22 -0.98
C LEU A 53 -7.34 2.08 0.44
N LYS A 54 -6.43 2.96 0.89
CA LYS A 54 -5.93 2.95 2.27
C LYS A 54 -7.06 3.20 3.27
N ASN A 55 -7.95 4.14 2.99
CA ASN A 55 -9.09 4.43 3.87
C ASN A 55 -10.09 3.26 3.89
N ILE A 56 -10.39 2.65 2.74
CA ILE A 56 -11.33 1.52 2.65
C ILE A 56 -10.74 0.25 3.27
N ALA A 57 -9.49 -0.10 2.95
CA ALA A 57 -8.81 -1.30 3.46
C ALA A 57 -8.40 -1.15 4.94
N GLY A 58 -8.16 0.08 5.39
CA GLY A 58 -7.87 0.45 6.79
C GLY A 58 -9.00 0.06 7.75
N VAL A 59 -10.26 0.08 7.29
CA VAL A 59 -11.42 -0.34 8.09
C VAL A 59 -11.34 -1.82 8.48
N ASN A 60 -10.69 -2.66 7.66
CA ASN A 60 -10.61 -4.11 7.88
C ASN A 60 -9.25 -4.59 8.44
N THR A 61 -8.22 -3.74 8.48
CA THR A 61 -6.84 -4.15 8.84
C THR A 61 -6.42 -3.85 10.28
N ASN A 62 -7.29 -3.28 11.11
CA ASN A 62 -7.06 -3.16 12.56
C ASN A 62 -7.02 -4.51 13.32
N LYS A 63 -7.06 -5.66 12.61
CA LYS A 63 -6.83 -7.00 13.16
C LYS A 63 -5.40 -7.53 12.97
N VAL A 64 -4.44 -6.72 12.51
CA VAL A 64 -3.03 -7.12 12.62
C VAL A 64 -2.57 -6.84 14.05
N MET A 65 -2.46 -7.90 14.84
CA MET A 65 -2.01 -7.87 16.24
C MET A 65 -0.64 -7.19 16.33
N THR A 66 -0.63 -5.91 16.72
CA THR A 66 0.60 -5.16 16.98
C THR A 66 1.37 -5.84 18.12
N LYS A 67 2.71 -5.73 18.15
CA LYS A 67 3.53 -6.29 19.25
C LYS A 67 3.05 -5.80 20.62
N GLU A 68 2.53 -4.57 20.70
CA GLU A 68 1.92 -4.03 21.92
C GLU A 68 0.61 -4.74 22.29
N ASN A 69 -0.28 -4.99 21.33
CA ASN A 69 -1.50 -5.77 21.57
C ASN A 69 -1.19 -7.24 21.91
N ARG A 70 -0.13 -7.82 21.34
CA ARG A 70 0.35 -9.17 21.70
C ARG A 70 0.81 -9.23 23.16
N LYS A 71 1.60 -8.25 23.62
CA LYS A 71 2.04 -8.18 25.03
C LYS A 71 0.88 -7.91 26.01
N ARG A 72 -0.10 -7.10 25.62
CA ARG A 72 -1.29 -6.85 26.46
C ARG A 72 -2.18 -8.08 26.64
N LEU A 73 -2.33 -8.91 25.59
CA LEU A 73 -3.03 -10.19 25.69
C LEU A 73 -2.22 -11.22 26.49
N GLN A 74 -0.89 -11.24 26.32
CA GLN A 74 0.01 -12.14 27.06
C GLN A 74 0.07 -11.87 28.57
N ASN A 75 -0.11 -10.61 28.99
CA ASN A 75 -0.17 -10.24 30.41
C ASN A 75 -1.56 -10.45 31.04
N HIS A 76 -2.57 -10.84 30.25
CA HIS A 76 -3.93 -11.09 30.74
C HIS A 76 -4.25 -12.59 30.89
N ASP A 77 -3.48 -13.45 30.22
CA ASP A 77 -3.51 -14.91 30.34
C ASP A 77 -2.32 -15.39 31.19
N ASP A 78 -2.41 -15.14 32.49
CA ASP A 78 -1.42 -15.53 33.50
C ASP A 78 -1.51 -17.04 33.86
N SER A 79 -1.58 -17.91 32.83
CA SER A 79 -1.51 -19.35 33.02
C SER A 79 -1.06 -20.07 31.75
N GLY A 80 0.25 -20.16 31.52
CA GLY A 80 0.79 -21.08 30.51
C GLY A 80 2.18 -20.74 30.05
N PHE A 81 3.14 -21.54 30.50
CA PHE A 81 4.51 -21.60 30.01
C PHE A 81 4.59 -21.50 28.48
N HIS A 82 5.29 -20.50 27.96
CA HIS A 82 5.73 -20.49 26.56
C HIS A 82 7.24 -20.30 26.51
N GLU A 83 7.89 -21.44 26.32
CA GLU A 83 9.29 -21.64 25.96
C GLU A 83 9.65 -20.70 24.80
N SER A 84 10.50 -19.72 25.12
CA SER A 84 11.10 -18.83 24.12
C SER A 84 12.19 -19.64 23.42
N GLY A 85 12.01 -19.89 22.13
CA GLY A 85 13.00 -20.57 21.30
C GLY A 85 14.31 -19.80 21.24
N GLU A 86 15.25 -20.17 22.12
CA GLU A 86 16.69 -20.12 21.88
C GLU A 86 17.23 -21.51 22.18
N GLY A 87 17.73 -22.18 21.14
CA GLY A 87 18.20 -23.56 21.27
C GLY A 87 19.38 -23.67 22.22
N MET A 88 19.29 -24.58 23.19
CA MET A 88 20.46 -25.22 23.78
C MET A 88 20.22 -26.72 23.99
N LYS A 89 21.04 -27.47 23.27
CA LYS A 89 21.32 -28.92 23.26
C LYS A 89 20.89 -29.68 24.53
N GLY A 90 20.00 -30.64 24.36
CA GLY A 90 19.87 -31.76 25.29
C GLY A 90 21.11 -32.64 25.23
N PHE A 91 21.90 -32.65 26.31
CA PHE A 91 22.83 -33.72 26.68
C PHE A 91 23.09 -33.65 28.18
N GLY A 92 22.84 -34.77 28.88
CA GLY A 92 23.38 -35.03 30.21
C GLY A 92 22.36 -35.11 31.35
N LEU A 93 21.72 -36.26 31.51
CA LEU A 93 21.88 -37.19 32.65
C LEU A 93 20.98 -38.42 32.45
#